data_AF-A0AAN7SHH7-F1
#
_entry.id   AF-A0AAN7SHH7-F1
#
_cell.length_a   1.000
_cell.length_b   1.000
_cell.length_c   1.000
_cell.angle_alpha   90.00
_cell.angle_beta   90.00
_cell.angle_gamma   90.00
#
_symmetry.space_group_name_H-M   'P 1'
#
loop_
_entity.id
_entity.type
_entity.pdbx_description
1 polymer ?
#
loop_
_entity_poly.entity_id
_entity_poly.type
_entity_poly.pdbx_seq_one_letter_code
_entity_poly.pdbx_strand_id
1 'polypeptide(L)'
;MEGLKIFYSKLIHVTCLPHGLHRVAEIVRAEFPAVNELISTNKKVFVKAPSRLASFREKAPNIPLPPEPILTRWGTWLEAAECYSNNFECLKQIINCFDLSDAKCVEGAQALLKKKRICKGLLFIKTYFMCASVAISSLEKKNVLLSESLKTVKTVKNNIKTVPRNHMQNLFMS
;
A
#
# COMPACT_ATOMS: atom_id res chain seq x y z
N MET A 1 -4.21 2.20 -30.23
CA MET A 1 -2.99 1.53 -30.72
C MET A 1 -3.09 1.21 -32.21
N GLU A 2 -4.28 0.83 -32.69
CA GLU A 2 -4.53 0.60 -34.13
C GLU A 2 -4.16 1.80 -35.01
N GLY A 3 -4.42 3.04 -34.57
CA GLY A 3 -4.04 4.24 -35.32
C GLY A 3 -2.53 4.47 -35.49
N LEU A 4 -1.68 3.97 -34.58
CA LEU A 4 -0.22 4.12 -34.69
C LEU A 4 0.39 3.12 -35.69
N LYS A 5 -0.24 1.95 -35.87
CA LYS A 5 0.26 0.92 -36.79
C LYS A 5 0.15 1.33 -38.26
N ILE A 6 -0.77 2.25 -38.59
CA ILE A 6 -0.94 2.81 -39.94
C ILE A 6 0.33 3.56 -40.36
N PHE A 7 0.90 4.35 -39.45
CA PHE A 7 2.12 5.12 -39.71
C PHE A 7 3.41 4.33 -39.41
N TYR A 8 3.33 3.33 -38.53
CA TYR A 8 4.48 2.54 -38.08
C TYR A 8 4.18 1.04 -38.16
N SER A 9 4.20 0.50 -39.39
CA SER A 9 3.83 -0.90 -39.68
C SER A 9 4.69 -1.95 -38.98
N LYS A 10 5.90 -1.60 -38.54
CA LYS A 10 6.83 -2.48 -37.80
C LYS A 10 6.85 -2.24 -36.28
N LEU A 11 5.97 -1.38 -35.75
CA LEU A 11 5.93 -1.06 -34.32
C LEU A 11 5.46 -2.28 -33.51
N ILE A 12 6.32 -2.76 -32.61
CA ILE A 12 5.99 -3.77 -31.61
C ILE A 12 5.67 -3.06 -30.30
N HIS A 13 4.41 -3.14 -29.86
CA HIS A 13 4.04 -2.66 -28.55
C HIS A 13 4.14 -3.78 -27.51
N VAL A 14 4.88 -3.52 -26.44
CA VAL A 14 4.99 -4.42 -25.29
C VAL A 14 4.40 -3.72 -24.07
N THR A 15 3.51 -4.41 -23.37
CA THR A 15 2.95 -3.88 -22.13
C THR A 15 3.98 -3.98 -21.01
N CYS A 16 4.23 -2.86 -20.33
CA CYS A 16 5.13 -2.80 -19.18
C CYS A 16 4.61 -3.67 -18.02
N LEU A 17 5.36 -4.72 -17.65
CA LEU A 17 4.99 -5.63 -16.57
C LEU A 17 4.86 -4.94 -15.20
N PRO A 18 5.80 -4.05 -14.77
CA PRO A 18 5.59 -3.22 -13.58
C PRO A 18 4.27 -2.44 -13.60
N HIS A 19 3.91 -1.86 -14.75
CA HIS A 19 2.65 -1.12 -14.89
C HIS A 19 1.43 -2.03 -14.67
N GLY A 20 1.47 -3.27 -15.19
CA GLY A 20 0.43 -4.26 -14.92
C GLY A 20 0.27 -4.57 -13.43
N LEU A 21 1.39 -4.72 -12.70
CA LEU A 21 1.36 -4.96 -11.26
C LEU A 21 0.91 -3.73 -10.45
N HIS A 22 1.23 -2.51 -10.90
CA HIS A 22 0.70 -1.30 -10.31
C HIS A 22 -0.83 -1.23 -10.39
N ARG A 23 -1.43 -1.66 -11.51
CA ARG A 23 -2.90 -1.77 -11.62
C ARG A 23 -3.48 -2.80 -10.65
N VAL A 24 -2.78 -3.92 -10.42
CA VAL A 24 -3.21 -4.88 -9.39
C VAL A 24 -3.19 -4.21 -8.00
N ALA A 25 -2.12 -3.49 -7.65
CA ALA A 25 -2.04 -2.77 -6.38
C ALA A 25 -3.13 -1.68 -6.25
N GLU A 26 -3.50 -1.02 -7.36
CA GLU A 26 -4.63 -0.09 -7.41
C GLU A 26 -5.96 -0.76 -7.06
N ILE A 27 -6.24 -1.92 -7.66
CA ILE A 27 -7.45 -2.70 -7.38
C ILE A 27 -7.46 -3.13 -5.91
N VAL A 28 -6.35 -3.67 -5.40
CA VAL A 28 -6.24 -4.02 -3.97
C VAL A 28 -6.57 -2.82 -3.09
N ARG A 29 -5.99 -1.65 -3.35
CA ARG A 29 -6.31 -0.44 -2.58
C ARG A 29 -7.80 -0.10 -2.62
N ALA A 30 -8.44 -0.20 -3.80
CA ALA A 30 -9.86 0.08 -3.95
C ALA A 30 -10.74 -0.88 -3.13
N GLU A 31 -10.32 -2.16 -3.02
CA GLU A 31 -10.98 -3.15 -2.17
C GLU A 31 -10.76 -2.90 -0.66
N PHE A 32 -9.80 -2.08 -0.24
CA PHE A 32 -9.59 -1.78 1.19
C PHE A 32 -9.79 -0.29 1.52
N PRO A 33 -11.01 0.26 1.33
CA PRO A 33 -11.25 1.70 1.47
C PRO A 33 -10.94 2.23 2.88
N ALA A 34 -11.22 1.46 3.93
CA ALA A 34 -10.93 1.88 5.31
C ALA A 34 -9.42 1.89 5.63
N VAL A 35 -8.65 0.95 5.07
CA VAL A 35 -7.18 0.96 5.19
C VAL A 35 -6.59 2.11 4.37
N ASN A 36 -7.12 2.34 3.17
CA ASN A 36 -6.74 3.49 2.35
C ASN A 36 -7.03 4.82 3.06
N GLU A 37 -8.19 4.94 3.72
CA GLU A 37 -8.55 6.09 4.54
C GLU A 37 -7.55 6.28 5.69
N LEU A 38 -7.19 5.21 6.42
CA LEU A 38 -6.16 5.28 7.47
C LEU A 38 -4.83 5.82 6.93
N ILE A 39 -4.31 5.22 5.86
CA ILE A 39 -3.01 5.60 5.29
C ILE A 39 -3.02 7.06 4.84
N SER A 40 -4.09 7.49 4.16
CA SER A 40 -4.23 8.86 3.69
C SER A 40 -4.44 9.88 4.82
N THR A 41 -5.10 9.48 5.91
CA THR A 41 -5.37 10.34 7.07
C THR A 41 -4.13 10.51 7.93
N ASN A 42 -3.42 9.42 8.23
CA ASN A 42 -2.19 9.48 9.01
C ASN A 42 -1.07 10.23 8.28
N LYS A 43 -1.04 10.20 6.94
CA LYS A 43 -0.18 11.13 6.17
C LYS A 43 -0.41 12.57 6.60
N LYS A 44 -1.67 13.01 6.73
CA LYS A 44 -2.02 14.37 7.15
C LYS A 44 -1.65 14.65 8.61
N VAL A 45 -1.66 13.64 9.48
CA VAL A 45 -1.24 13.76 10.88
C VAL A 45 0.23 14.19 10.94
N PHE A 46 1.13 13.51 10.22
CA PHE A 46 2.56 13.76 10.33
C PHE A 46 3.10 14.85 9.39
N VAL A 47 2.62 14.93 8.14
CA VAL A 47 3.15 15.86 7.13
C VAL A 47 2.81 17.31 7.45
N LYS A 48 1.66 17.58 8.08
CA LYS A 48 1.17 18.94 8.32
C LYS A 48 1.56 19.54 9.67
N ALA A 49 2.25 18.80 10.54
CA ALA A 49 2.66 19.31 11.84
C ALA A 49 4.04 18.78 12.26
N PRO A 50 5.08 19.62 12.14
CA PRO A 50 6.43 19.29 12.61
C PRO A 50 6.48 18.86 14.08
N SER A 51 5.61 19.40 14.94
CA SER A 51 5.52 19.01 16.36
C SER A 51 5.11 17.55 16.55
N ARG A 52 4.09 17.08 15.82
CA ARG A 52 3.67 15.67 15.83
C ARG A 52 4.72 14.75 15.24
N LEU A 53 5.44 15.21 14.22
CA LEU A 53 6.58 14.50 13.65
C LEU A 53 7.74 14.35 14.64
N ALA A 54 8.06 15.42 15.38
CA ALA A 54 9.07 15.40 16.42
C ALA A 54 8.67 14.44 17.56
N SER A 55 7.44 14.52 18.03
CA SER A 55 6.91 13.61 19.05
C SER A 55 6.91 12.14 18.60
N PHE A 56 6.62 11.87 17.33
CA PHE A 56 6.74 10.52 16.76
C PHE A 56 8.19 10.02 16.82
N ARG A 57 9.16 10.83 16.38
CA ARG A 57 10.58 10.47 16.38
C ARG A 57 11.14 10.28 17.80
N GLU A 58 10.64 11.03 18.77
CA GLU A 58 11.00 10.89 20.18
C GLU A 58 10.45 9.59 20.78
N LYS A 59 9.17 9.29 20.55
CA LYS A 59 8.48 8.12 21.12
C LYS A 59 8.81 6.81 20.42
N ALA A 60 9.19 6.86 19.14
CA ALA A 60 9.55 5.69 18.34
C ALA A 60 10.74 5.96 17.41
N PRO A 61 11.96 6.16 17.96
CA PRO A 61 13.13 6.53 17.18
C PRO A 61 13.56 5.44 16.17
N ASN A 62 13.21 4.19 16.44
CA ASN A 62 13.58 3.04 15.61
C ASN A 62 12.50 2.66 14.58
N ILE A 63 11.35 3.34 14.57
CA ILE A 63 10.26 3.04 13.64
C ILE A 63 10.33 4.03 12.48
N PRO A 64 10.48 3.56 11.23
CA PRO A 64 10.45 4.45 10.09
C PRO A 64 9.07 5.09 9.98
N LEU A 65 9.04 6.35 9.52
CA LEU A 65 7.78 6.96 9.13
C LEU A 65 7.13 6.12 8.03
N PRO A 66 5.82 5.88 8.11
CA PRO A 66 5.11 5.20 7.03
C PRO A 66 5.40 5.90 5.70
N PRO A 67 5.85 5.17 4.66
CA PRO A 67 6.20 5.77 3.39
C PRO A 67 4.99 6.47 2.80
N GLU A 68 5.23 7.59 2.12
CA GLU A 68 4.15 8.30 1.46
C GLU A 68 3.71 7.56 0.19
N PRO A 69 2.42 7.18 0.08
CA PRO A 69 1.93 6.62 -1.16
C PRO A 69 2.02 7.67 -2.27
N ILE A 70 2.68 7.31 -3.36
CA ILE A 70 2.73 8.09 -4.59
C ILE A 70 1.55 7.63 -5.45
N LEU A 71 0.67 8.56 -5.83
CA LEU A 71 -0.58 8.28 -6.58
C LEU A 71 -0.36 7.45 -7.86
N THR A 72 0.78 7.62 -8.52
CA THR A 72 1.11 6.91 -9.76
C THR A 72 1.95 5.64 -9.54
N ARG A 73 2.38 5.35 -8.30
CA ARG A 73 3.19 4.19 -7.93
C ARG A 73 2.56 3.44 -6.77
N TRP A 74 1.47 2.73 -7.05
CA TRP A 74 0.70 1.99 -6.05
C TRP A 74 1.47 0.91 -5.27
N GLY A 75 2.69 0.55 -5.68
CA GLY A 75 3.59 -0.27 -4.85
C GLY A 75 3.92 0.40 -3.51
N THR A 76 4.14 1.71 -3.52
CA THR A 76 4.39 2.50 -2.29
C THR A 76 3.21 2.48 -1.32
N TRP A 77 1.97 2.28 -1.81
CA TRP A 77 0.81 2.11 -0.95
C TRP A 77 0.83 0.75 -0.22
N LEU A 78 1.27 -0.32 -0.91
CA LEU A 78 1.44 -1.64 -0.28
C LEU A 78 2.56 -1.61 0.78
N GLU A 79 3.66 -0.92 0.49
CA GLU A 79 4.74 -0.68 1.46
C GLU A 79 4.25 0.11 2.68
N ALA A 80 3.41 1.12 2.47
CA ALA A 80 2.77 1.84 3.57
C ALA A 80 1.90 0.92 4.41
N ALA A 81 1.04 0.11 3.78
CA ALA A 81 0.20 -0.87 4.46
C ALA A 81 1.03 -1.89 5.26
N GLU A 82 2.15 -2.36 4.73
CA GLU A 82 3.07 -3.23 5.45
C GLU A 82 3.70 -2.52 6.66
N CYS A 83 4.18 -1.29 6.50
CA CYS A 83 4.76 -0.51 7.59
C CYS A 83 3.74 -0.32 8.73
N TYR A 84 2.50 0.04 8.40
CA TYR A 84 1.41 0.13 9.38
C TYR A 84 1.11 -1.23 10.01
N SER A 85 1.10 -2.32 9.24
CA SER A 85 0.86 -3.66 9.77
C SER A 85 1.94 -4.10 10.75
N ASN A 86 3.21 -3.79 10.49
CA ASN A 86 4.34 -4.17 11.34
C ASN A 86 4.40 -3.36 12.63
N ASN A 87 3.92 -2.11 12.60
CA ASN A 87 4.08 -1.15 13.69
C ASN A 87 2.73 -0.72 14.29
N PHE A 88 1.67 -1.50 14.08
CA PHE A 88 0.29 -1.06 14.33
C PHE A 88 0.06 -0.57 15.77
N GLU A 89 0.47 -1.35 16.77
CA GLU A 89 0.24 -0.99 18.17
C GLU A 89 1.07 0.23 18.60
N CYS A 90 2.31 0.35 18.15
CA CYS A 90 3.13 1.52 18.46
C CYS A 90 2.58 2.79 17.81
N LEU A 91 2.24 2.74 16.51
CA LEU A 91 1.62 3.85 15.79
C LEU A 91 0.29 4.26 16.44
N LYS A 92 -0.50 3.28 16.86
CA LYS A 92 -1.77 3.52 17.57
C LYS A 92 -1.55 4.22 18.91
N GLN A 93 -0.58 3.78 19.71
CA GLN A 93 -0.26 4.43 20.98
C GLN A 93 0.17 5.89 20.77
N ILE A 94 1.07 6.16 19.81
CA ILE A 94 1.56 7.51 19.52
C ILE A 94 0.41 8.42 19.06
N ILE A 95 -0.38 7.96 18.08
CA ILE A 95 -1.47 8.77 17.53
C ILE A 95 -2.54 9.05 18.59
N ASN A 96 -2.78 8.12 19.52
CA ASN A 96 -3.69 8.32 20.66
C ASN A 96 -3.14 9.28 21.73
N CYS A 97 -1.85 9.63 21.72
CA CYS A 97 -1.31 10.67 22.60
C CYS A 97 -1.61 12.09 22.10
N PHE A 98 -2.02 12.26 20.84
CA PHE A 98 -2.36 13.57 20.30
C PHE A 98 -3.76 14.01 20.74
N ASP A 99 -3.93 15.30 20.98
CA ASP A 99 -5.21 15.87 21.37
C ASP A 99 -6.23 15.71 20.23
N LEU A 100 -7.42 15.20 20.56
CA LEU A 100 -8.55 15.02 19.64
C LEU A 100 -8.98 16.34 18.98
N SER A 101 -8.83 17.46 19.69
CA SER A 101 -9.21 18.79 19.23
C SER A 101 -8.15 19.49 18.36
N ASP A 102 -6.92 18.95 18.32
CA ASP A 102 -5.78 19.55 17.60
C ASP A 102 -6.01 19.58 16.09
N ALA A 103 -6.57 18.50 15.52
CA ALA A 103 -6.93 18.47 14.10
C ALA A 103 -7.95 17.37 13.78
N LYS A 104 -8.82 17.63 12.79
CA LYS A 104 -9.75 16.61 12.24
C LYS A 104 -9.06 15.34 11.75
N CYS A 105 -7.80 15.43 11.27
CA CYS A 105 -7.05 14.24 10.86
C CYS A 105 -6.59 13.39 12.06
N VAL A 106 -6.35 14.00 13.22
CA VAL A 106 -6.01 13.26 14.46
C VAL A 106 -7.24 12.51 14.95
N GLU A 107 -8.39 13.19 15.04
CA GLU A 107 -9.67 12.58 15.38
C GLU A 107 -10.00 11.39 14.46
N GLY A 108 -9.94 11.62 13.14
CA GLY A 108 -10.22 10.58 12.15
C GLY A 108 -9.26 9.39 12.24
N ALA A 109 -7.96 9.65 12.44
CA ALA A 109 -6.95 8.61 12.62
C ALA A 109 -7.23 7.75 13.87
N GLN A 110 -7.49 8.38 15.02
CA GLN A 110 -7.79 7.68 16.26
C GLN A 110 -9.08 6.86 16.14
N ALA A 111 -10.12 7.39 15.48
CA ALA A 111 -11.36 6.66 15.23
C ALA A 111 -11.14 5.42 14.36
N LEU A 112 -10.29 5.49 13.33
CA LEU A 112 -9.95 4.35 12.47
C LEU A 112 -9.14 3.30 13.23
N LEU A 113 -8.13 3.72 14.00
CA LEU A 113 -7.25 2.81 14.76
C LEU A 113 -7.95 2.00 15.86
N LYS A 114 -9.16 2.42 16.28
CA LYS A 114 -10.03 1.64 17.18
C LYS A 114 -10.72 0.47 16.50
N LYS A 115 -10.89 0.50 15.17
CA LYS A 115 -11.65 -0.52 14.43
C LYS A 115 -10.79 -1.77 14.20
N LYS A 116 -11.20 -2.92 14.78
CA LYS A 116 -10.48 -4.21 14.62
C LYS A 116 -10.24 -4.59 13.15
N ARG A 117 -11.18 -4.24 12.26
CA ARG A 117 -11.09 -4.49 10.82
C ARG A 117 -9.87 -3.83 10.16
N ILE A 118 -9.37 -2.73 10.69
CA ILE A 118 -8.20 -2.03 10.14
C ILE A 118 -6.94 -2.87 10.33
N CYS A 119 -6.69 -3.34 11.56
CA CYS A 119 -5.55 -4.22 11.85
C CYS A 119 -5.62 -5.52 11.03
N LYS A 120 -6.81 -6.15 10.97
CA LYS A 120 -7.02 -7.34 10.14
C LYS A 120 -6.79 -7.07 8.65
N GLY A 121 -7.27 -5.94 8.13
CA GLY A 121 -7.09 -5.54 6.74
C GLY A 121 -5.63 -5.29 6.38
N LEU A 122 -4.90 -4.57 7.25
CA LEU A 122 -3.46 -4.34 7.11
C LEU A 122 -2.67 -5.67 7.07
N LEU A 123 -2.97 -6.57 8.01
CA LEU A 123 -2.34 -7.90 8.05
C LEU A 123 -2.65 -8.70 6.79
N PHE A 124 -3.90 -8.70 6.35
CA PHE A 124 -4.33 -9.39 5.13
C PHE A 124 -3.59 -8.85 3.89
N ILE A 125 -3.50 -7.53 3.73
CA ILE A 125 -2.76 -6.89 2.64
C ILE A 125 -1.29 -7.30 2.66
N LYS A 126 -0.66 -7.22 3.84
CA LYS A 126 0.73 -7.63 4.03
C LYS A 126 0.94 -9.09 3.64
N THR A 127 0.08 -10.00 4.11
CA THR A 127 0.23 -11.45 3.89
C THR A 127 0.10 -11.83 2.42
N TYR A 128 -0.88 -11.24 1.69
CA TYR A 128 -1.23 -11.74 0.36
C TYR A 128 -0.75 -10.86 -0.80
N PHE A 129 -0.69 -9.54 -0.60
CA PHE A 129 -0.47 -8.59 -1.69
C PHE A 129 0.91 -7.92 -1.65
N MET A 130 1.67 -8.04 -0.56
CA MET A 130 3.00 -7.44 -0.47
C MET A 130 3.97 -7.97 -1.53
N CYS A 131 3.77 -9.22 -1.98
CA CYS A 131 4.54 -9.80 -3.08
C CYS A 131 4.47 -8.98 -4.38
N ALA A 132 3.39 -8.23 -4.61
CA ALA A 132 3.25 -7.34 -5.76
C ALA A 132 4.22 -6.15 -5.67
N SER A 133 4.43 -5.56 -4.49
CA SER A 133 5.40 -4.45 -4.34
C SER A 133 6.82 -4.94 -4.60
N VAL A 134 7.20 -6.08 -4.00
CA VAL A 134 8.52 -6.70 -4.21
C VAL A 134 8.76 -6.99 -5.70
N ALA A 135 7.74 -7.51 -6.39
CA ALA A 135 7.79 -7.79 -7.82
C ALA A 135 7.93 -6.51 -8.66
N ILE A 136 7.20 -5.44 -8.34
CA ILE A 136 7.34 -4.13 -9.00
C ILE A 136 8.79 -3.66 -8.87
N SER A 137 9.32 -3.57 -7.65
CA SER A 137 10.69 -3.09 -7.41
C SER A 137 11.73 -3.95 -8.12
N SER A 138 11.50 -5.27 -8.22
CA SER A 138 12.38 -6.16 -8.97
C SER A 138 12.33 -5.91 -10.48
N LEU A 139 11.13 -5.70 -11.04
CA LEU A 139 10.94 -5.51 -12.48
C LEU A 139 11.35 -4.11 -12.96
N GLU A 140 11.43 -3.13 -12.06
CA GLU A 140 11.94 -1.78 -12.34
C GLU A 140 13.48 -1.72 -12.43
N LYS A 141 14.18 -2.78 -12.00
CA LYS A 141 15.64 -2.86 -12.13
C LYS A 141 16.05 -3.01 -13.60
N LYS A 142 17.20 -2.43 -13.96
CA LYS A 142 17.81 -2.62 -15.28
C LYS A 142 18.41 -4.03 -15.39
N ASN A 143 18.52 -4.52 -16.63
CA ASN A 143 19.18 -5.78 -16.99
C ASN A 143 18.54 -7.06 -16.42
N VAL A 144 17.25 -7.04 -16.09
CA VAL A 144 16.51 -8.26 -15.71
C VAL A 144 16.15 -9.05 -16.97
N LEU A 145 16.40 -10.36 -16.98
CA LEU A 145 16.05 -11.21 -18.12
C LEU A 145 14.53 -11.28 -18.30
N LEU A 146 14.06 -11.38 -19.55
CA LEU A 146 12.62 -11.53 -19.83
C LEU A 146 12.05 -12.80 -19.17
N SER A 147 12.80 -13.89 -19.20
CA SER A 147 12.41 -15.16 -18.56
C SER A 147 12.23 -15.02 -17.05
N GLU A 148 13.11 -14.27 -16.37
CA GLU A 148 13.00 -13.95 -14.95
C GLU A 148 11.82 -13.03 -14.67
N SER A 149 11.63 -12.00 -15.51
CA SER A 149 10.49 -11.09 -15.40
C SER A 149 9.15 -11.82 -15.48
N LEU A 150 9.03 -12.78 -16.41
CA LEU A 150 7.83 -13.61 -16.55
C LEU A 150 7.64 -14.57 -15.36
N LYS A 151 8.72 -15.11 -14.80
CA LYS A 151 8.67 -15.91 -13.56
C LYS A 151 8.14 -15.06 -12.40
N THR A 152 8.65 -13.85 -12.22
CA THR A 152 8.20 -12.91 -11.18
C THR A 152 6.70 -12.64 -11.27
N VAL A 153 6.18 -12.35 -12.46
CA VAL A 153 4.73 -12.15 -12.66
C VAL A 153 3.93 -13.42 -12.39
N LYS A 154 4.43 -14.59 -12.79
CA LYS A 154 3.81 -15.89 -12.46
C LYS A 154 3.74 -16.13 -10.95
N THR A 155 4.79 -15.79 -10.20
CA THR A 155 4.80 -15.91 -8.74
C THR A 155 3.73 -15.04 -8.12
N VAL A 156 3.61 -13.77 -8.52
CA VAL A 156 2.54 -12.87 -8.03
C VAL A 156 1.16 -13.46 -8.35
N LYS A 157 0.94 -13.92 -9.58
CA LYS A 157 -0.32 -14.56 -9.99
C LYS A 157 -0.65 -15.78 -9.12
N ASN A 158 0.33 -16.61 -8.79
CA ASN A 158 0.13 -17.80 -7.98
C ASN A 158 -0.18 -17.44 -6.52
N ASN A 159 0.49 -16.44 -5.95
CA ASN A 159 0.19 -15.94 -4.60
C ASN A 159 -1.23 -15.36 -4.53
N ILE A 160 -1.66 -14.60 -5.54
CA ILE A 160 -3.03 -14.05 -5.55
C ILE A 160 -4.09 -15.17 -5.59
N LYS A 161 -3.80 -16.32 -6.22
CA LYS A 161 -4.71 -17.47 -6.23
C LYS A 161 -4.91 -18.11 -4.85
N THR A 162 -3.99 -17.92 -3.91
CA THR A 162 -4.11 -18.47 -2.54
C THR A 162 -4.93 -17.58 -1.62
N VAL A 163 -5.35 -16.40 -2.08
CA VAL A 163 -6.19 -15.47 -1.32
C VAL A 163 -7.53 -16.14 -0.97
N PRO A 164 -7.88 -16.26 0.33
CA PRO A 164 -9.13 -16.91 0.71
C PRO A 164 -10.34 -16.04 0.36
N ARG A 165 -11.23 -16.54 -0.50
CA ARG A 165 -12.42 -15.79 -0.98
C ARG A 165 -13.37 -15.37 0.15
N ASN A 166 -13.52 -16.22 1.16
CA ASN A 166 -14.46 -16.00 2.28
C ASN A 166 -13.94 -14.97 3.30
N HIS A 167 -12.63 -14.73 3.36
CA HIS A 167 -12.05 -13.79 4.32
C HIS A 167 -12.31 -12.32 3.93
N MET A 168 -12.37 -12.02 2.62
CA MET A 168 -12.68 -10.66 2.15
C MET A 168 -14.08 -10.24 2.61
N GLN A 169 -15.10 -11.09 2.45
CA GLN A 169 -16.47 -10.78 2.89
C GLN A 169 -16.57 -10.51 4.40
N ASN A 170 -15.86 -11.30 5.23
CA ASN A 170 -15.85 -11.11 6.68
C ASN A 170 -15.07 -9.85 7.13
N LEU A 171 -14.09 -9.39 6.34
CA LEU A 171 -13.39 -8.12 6.56
C LEU A 171 -14.27 -6.89 6.27
N PHE A 172 -15.28 -7.02 5.41
CA PHE A 172 -16.22 -5.95 5.07
C PHE A 172 -17.46 -5.88 5.97
N MET A 173 -17.87 -7.00 6.59
CA MET A 173 -19.10 -7.10 7.38
C MET A 173 -18.92 -6.96 8.91
N SER A 174 -17.72 -6.62 9.40
CA SER A 174 -17.42 -6.39 10.83
C SER A 174 -16.65 -5.10 11.11
#